data_AF-A0A1Y1LHU6-F1
#
_entry.id   AF-A0A1Y1LHU6-F1
#
_cell.length_a   1.000
_cell.length_b   1.000
_cell.length_c   1.000
_cell.angle_alpha   90.00
_cell.angle_beta   90.00
_cell.angle_gamma   90.00
#
_symmetry.space_group_name_H-M   'P 1'
#
loop_
_entity.id
_entity.type
_entity.pdbx_description
1 polymer ?
#
loop_
_entity_poly.entity_id
_entity_poly.type
_entity_poly.pdbx_seq_one_letter_code
_entity_poly.pdbx_strand_id
1 'polypeptide(L)'
;MWKLLIVTSVIAVSYAAKLQEVFRWRDVDFAWPSEQAKQEALQNQRYIPANNLPLGLARWKNKLFITIPRWKAGVASSLNYIPLNTSNSSPALIPYPSLKANTLPTNGEKLGDDRIVSTFRVEVDACDRLWVMDTGLADILGSGDQHSKPALVVFDLNTDRLLRRYEFKPEDLKDSSFFC
;
A
#
# COMPACT_ATOMS: atom_id res chain seq x y z
N MET A 1 49.88 24.15 -50.39
CA MET A 1 48.83 24.55 -49.44
C MET A 1 48.26 23.28 -48.80
N TRP A 2 48.47 23.08 -47.50
CA TRP A 2 47.89 21.95 -46.75
C TRP A 2 46.98 22.54 -45.67
N LYS A 3 45.68 22.22 -45.71
CA LYS A 3 44.75 22.50 -44.61
C LYS A 3 44.60 21.22 -43.79
N LEU A 4 45.05 21.22 -42.53
CA LEU A 4 44.68 20.17 -41.58
C LEU A 4 43.22 20.37 -41.17
N LEU A 5 42.42 19.33 -41.32
CA LEU A 5 41.07 19.25 -40.75
C LEU A 5 41.17 18.53 -39.41
N ILE A 6 41.02 19.27 -38.31
CA ILE A 6 40.91 18.69 -36.97
C ILE A 6 39.45 18.29 -36.74
N VAL A 7 39.18 16.99 -36.73
CA VAL A 7 37.86 16.45 -36.37
C VAL A 7 37.84 16.20 -34.87
N THR A 8 37.19 17.08 -34.12
CA THR A 8 36.94 16.87 -32.68
C THR A 8 35.77 15.92 -32.49
N SER A 9 36.02 14.69 -32.06
CA SER A 9 34.96 13.76 -31.66
C SER A 9 34.33 14.20 -30.34
N VAL A 10 33.02 14.48 -30.35
CA VAL A 10 32.26 14.73 -29.12
C VAL A 10 31.95 13.38 -28.49
N ILE A 11 32.71 13.00 -27.45
CA ILE A 11 32.42 11.81 -26.65
C ILE A 11 31.27 12.16 -25.70
N ALA A 12 30.05 11.76 -26.07
CA ALA A 12 28.89 11.85 -25.19
C ALA A 12 28.98 10.81 -24.06
N VAL A 13 29.43 11.23 -22.89
CA VAL A 13 29.46 10.38 -21.68
C VAL A 13 28.05 10.26 -21.12
N SER A 14 27.36 9.17 -21.45
CA SER A 14 26.07 8.84 -20.85
C SER A 14 26.25 8.40 -19.40
N TYR A 15 26.04 9.31 -18.44
CA TYR A 15 25.99 8.95 -17.03
C TYR A 15 24.71 8.15 -16.76
N ALA A 16 24.85 6.85 -16.48
CA ALA A 16 23.72 6.04 -16.03
C ALA A 16 23.27 6.54 -14.64
N ALA A 17 22.07 7.11 -14.58
CA ALA A 17 21.49 7.59 -13.33
C ALA A 17 21.24 6.39 -12.39
N LYS A 18 22.07 6.26 -11.33
CA LYS A 18 21.81 5.29 -10.26
C LYS A 18 20.64 5.79 -9.42
N LEU A 19 19.63 4.94 -9.23
CA LEU A 19 18.57 5.19 -8.27
C LEU A 19 19.18 5.31 -6.87
N GLN A 20 18.90 6.42 -6.19
CA GLN A 20 19.21 6.55 -4.77
C GLN A 20 18.18 5.74 -3.98
N GLU A 21 18.65 4.82 -3.16
CA GLU A 21 17.80 4.15 -2.18
C GLU A 21 17.47 5.13 -1.05
N VAL A 22 16.18 5.32 -0.78
CA VAL A 22 15.67 6.21 0.27
C VAL A 22 15.13 5.41 1.46
N PHE A 23 14.45 4.31 1.17
CA PHE A 23 13.92 3.38 2.17
C PHE A 23 14.21 1.93 1.79
N ARG A 24 14.40 1.08 2.81
CA ARG A 24 14.59 -0.36 2.68
C ARG A 24 13.86 -1.08 3.81
N TRP A 25 13.45 -2.31 3.57
CA TRP A 25 12.96 -3.21 4.62
C TRP A 25 13.47 -4.62 4.34
N ARG A 26 13.88 -5.35 5.37
CA ARG A 26 14.05 -6.81 5.30
C ARG A 26 12.71 -7.48 5.59
N ASP A 27 12.09 -7.03 6.67
CA ASP A 27 10.71 -7.29 7.08
C ASP A 27 10.08 -5.92 7.34
N VAL A 28 8.81 -5.73 6.99
CA VAL A 28 8.08 -4.50 7.35
C VAL A 28 7.44 -4.66 8.73
N ASP A 29 7.43 -3.58 9.51
CA ASP A 29 6.75 -3.49 10.80
C ASP A 29 5.74 -2.34 10.77
N PHE A 30 4.86 -2.27 11.77
CA PHE A 30 3.75 -1.33 11.80
C PHE A 30 3.81 -0.40 13.02
N ALA A 31 3.17 0.76 12.94
CA ALA A 31 3.03 1.69 14.05
C ALA A 31 1.98 1.16 15.06
N TRP A 32 2.39 0.18 15.88
CA TRP A 32 1.54 -0.44 16.89
C TRP A 32 1.18 0.53 18.04
N PRO A 33 -0.04 0.46 18.62
CA PRO A 33 -0.41 1.30 19.75
C PRO A 33 0.43 1.06 21.02
N SER A 34 0.95 -0.15 21.18
CA SER A 34 1.87 -0.56 22.24
C SER A 34 2.65 -1.80 21.82
N GLU A 35 3.77 -2.07 22.49
CA GLU A 35 4.51 -3.32 22.27
C GLU A 35 3.66 -4.55 22.67
N GLN A 36 2.80 -4.43 23.69
CA GLN A 36 1.85 -5.49 24.03
C GLN A 36 0.91 -5.82 22.85
N ALA A 37 0.34 -4.81 22.19
CA ALA A 37 -0.53 -5.03 21.03
C ALA A 37 0.20 -5.72 19.86
N LYS A 38 1.49 -5.42 19.67
CA LYS A 38 2.35 -6.12 18.71
C LYS A 38 2.57 -7.58 19.09
N GLN A 39 2.90 -7.85 20.36
CA GLN A 39 3.12 -9.21 20.85
C GLN A 39 1.84 -10.05 20.78
N GLU A 40 0.68 -9.49 21.12
CA GLU A 40 -0.62 -10.14 20.94
C GLU A 40 -0.93 -10.41 19.45
N ALA A 41 -0.57 -9.50 18.54
CA ALA A 41 -0.75 -9.71 17.10
C ALA A 41 0.18 -10.81 16.54
N LEU A 42 1.42 -10.92 17.04
CA LEU A 42 2.35 -12.00 16.71
C LEU A 42 1.83 -13.36 17.24
N GLN A 43 1.44 -13.43 18.51
CA GLN A 43 0.94 -14.65 19.16
C GLN A 43 -0.33 -15.18 18.49
N ASN A 44 -1.28 -14.30 18.17
CA ASN A 44 -2.54 -14.65 17.52
C ASN A 44 -2.44 -14.68 15.98
N GLN A 45 -1.22 -14.69 15.41
CA GLN A 45 -0.94 -14.78 13.97
C GLN A 45 -1.61 -13.68 13.10
N ARG A 46 -2.08 -12.59 13.71
CA ARG A 46 -2.58 -11.39 13.02
C ARG A 46 -1.45 -10.59 12.38
N TYR A 47 -0.22 -10.78 12.85
CA TYR A 47 0.99 -10.27 12.24
C TYR A 47 2.03 -11.40 12.09
N ILE A 48 2.40 -11.71 10.85
CA ILE A 48 3.46 -12.65 10.48
C ILE A 48 4.43 -11.86 9.57
N PRO A 49 5.59 -11.38 10.07
CA PRO A 49 6.44 -10.43 9.34
C PRO A 49 6.76 -10.84 7.89
N ALA A 50 7.14 -12.10 7.67
CA ALA A 50 7.48 -12.65 6.35
C ALA A 50 6.33 -12.68 5.33
N ASN A 51 5.07 -12.52 5.76
CA ASN A 51 3.90 -12.49 4.86
C ASN A 51 3.53 -11.05 4.42
N ASN A 52 4.16 -10.02 4.97
CA ASN A 52 3.81 -8.62 4.72
C ASN A 52 4.65 -8.05 3.58
N LEU A 53 4.26 -8.33 2.34
CA LEU A 53 4.97 -7.90 1.13
C LEU A 53 4.38 -6.59 0.55
N PRO A 54 5.15 -5.49 0.48
CA PRO A 54 4.73 -4.28 -0.22
C PRO A 54 4.51 -4.49 -1.71
N LEU A 55 3.48 -3.86 -2.29
CA LEU A 55 3.12 -4.01 -3.70
C LEU A 55 2.89 -2.67 -4.43
N GLY A 56 2.15 -1.74 -3.83
CA GLY A 56 1.77 -0.46 -4.44
C GLY A 56 2.35 0.73 -3.68
N LEU A 57 2.70 1.79 -4.41
CA LEU A 57 3.20 3.06 -3.87
C LEU A 57 2.42 4.22 -4.47
N ALA A 58 2.11 5.25 -3.67
CA ALA A 58 1.69 6.56 -4.16
C ALA A 58 2.21 7.67 -3.23
N ARG A 59 2.57 8.82 -3.78
CA ARG A 59 3.10 9.95 -3.01
C ARG A 59 2.09 11.09 -2.93
N TRP A 60 1.91 11.64 -1.73
CA TRP A 60 1.18 12.88 -1.52
C TRP A 60 1.89 13.77 -0.50
N LYS A 61 2.35 14.95 -0.92
CA LYS A 61 3.07 15.91 -0.06
C LYS A 61 4.23 15.23 0.70
N ASN A 62 4.09 15.04 2.01
CA ASN A 62 5.04 14.34 2.90
C ASN A 62 4.66 12.88 3.21
N LYS A 63 3.54 12.35 2.73
CA LYS A 63 3.14 10.93 2.88
C LYS A 63 3.59 10.13 1.66
N LEU A 64 4.26 8.99 1.89
CA LEU A 64 4.39 7.91 0.91
C LEU A 64 3.45 6.77 1.34
N PHE A 65 2.38 6.57 0.59
CA PHE A 65 1.47 5.44 0.76
C PHE A 65 2.13 4.16 0.28
N ILE A 66 1.93 3.08 1.04
CA ILE A 66 2.50 1.75 0.81
C ILE A 66 1.38 0.73 1.03
N THR A 67 1.07 -0.08 0.02
CA THR A 67 0.05 -1.12 0.09
C THR A 67 0.68 -2.49 0.34
N ILE A 68 0.05 -3.27 1.21
CA ILE A 68 0.41 -4.66 1.51
C ILE A 68 -0.85 -5.50 1.30
N PRO A 69 -1.03 -6.12 0.11
CA PRO A 69 -2.20 -6.97 -0.15
C PRO A 69 -2.22 -8.17 0.79
N ARG A 70 -3.41 -8.62 1.17
CA ARG A 70 -3.62 -9.83 2.00
C ARG A 70 -3.47 -11.11 1.17
N TRP A 71 -2.32 -11.29 0.53
CA TRP A 71 -1.99 -12.53 -0.20
C TRP A 71 -1.88 -13.74 0.71
N LYS A 72 -1.44 -13.54 1.96
CA LYS A 72 -1.40 -14.54 3.01
C LYS A 72 -1.96 -13.97 4.32
N ALA A 73 -2.36 -14.86 5.22
CA ALA A 73 -2.68 -14.54 6.61
C ALA A 73 -1.51 -13.82 7.33
N GLY A 74 -1.82 -13.10 8.40
CA GLY A 74 -0.83 -12.36 9.18
C GLY A 74 -0.37 -11.03 8.56
N VAL A 75 -1.09 -10.48 7.59
CA VAL A 75 -0.92 -9.07 7.22
C VAL A 75 -1.57 -8.19 8.29
N ALA A 76 -0.83 -7.30 8.94
CA ALA A 76 -1.42 -6.48 10.00
C ALA A 76 -2.34 -5.39 9.43
N SER A 77 -1.81 -4.60 8.50
CA SER A 77 -2.52 -3.49 7.86
C SER A 77 -2.21 -3.41 6.36
N SER A 78 -3.25 -3.23 5.55
CA SER A 78 -3.14 -3.36 4.09
C SER A 78 -2.92 -2.03 3.37
N LEU A 79 -3.48 -0.94 3.89
CA LEU A 79 -3.22 0.42 3.43
C LEU A 79 -2.45 1.19 4.51
N ASN A 80 -1.27 1.68 4.16
CA ASN A 80 -0.36 2.33 5.09
C ASN A 80 0.29 3.55 4.47
N TYR A 81 0.97 4.36 5.27
CA TYR A 81 1.92 5.37 4.78
C TYR A 81 3.13 5.53 5.70
N ILE A 82 4.16 6.22 5.22
CA ILE A 82 5.28 6.72 6.01
C ILE A 82 5.51 8.23 5.74
N PRO A 83 6.04 8.99 6.71
CA PRO A 83 6.53 10.34 6.47
C PRO A 83 7.82 10.32 5.65
N LEU A 84 7.91 11.13 4.59
CA LEU A 84 9.11 11.23 3.74
C LEU A 84 10.29 11.94 4.42
N ASN A 85 10.03 12.74 5.45
CA ASN A 85 11.03 13.47 6.23
C ASN A 85 11.58 12.69 7.45
N THR A 86 11.33 11.38 7.53
CA THR A 86 11.89 10.53 8.58
C THR A 86 13.39 10.29 8.37
N SER A 87 14.15 10.20 9.46
CA SER A 87 15.59 9.87 9.43
C SER A 87 15.88 8.37 9.43
N ASN A 88 14.87 7.53 9.69
CA ASN A 88 14.98 6.08 9.65
C ASN A 88 14.74 5.57 8.21
N SER A 89 15.67 4.81 7.64
CA SER A 89 15.53 4.19 6.32
C SER A 89 14.58 2.97 6.30
N SER A 90 14.24 2.43 7.47
CA SER A 90 13.31 1.31 7.66
C SER A 90 12.19 1.69 8.64
N PRO A 91 11.40 2.75 8.38
CA PRO A 91 10.39 3.21 9.32
C PRO A 91 9.23 2.21 9.41
N ALA A 92 8.60 2.14 10.59
CA ALA A 92 7.37 1.39 10.76
C ALA A 92 6.24 2.04 9.96
N LEU A 93 5.43 1.21 9.31
CA LEU A 93 4.33 1.64 8.45
C LEU A 93 3.14 2.09 9.31
N ILE A 94 2.59 3.28 9.02
CA ILE A 94 1.45 3.84 9.75
C ILE A 94 0.16 3.39 9.03
N PRO A 95 -0.72 2.60 9.67
CA PRO A 95 -2.00 2.19 9.09
C PRO A 95 -2.90 3.38 8.73
N TYR A 96 -3.58 3.30 7.59
CA TYR A 96 -4.40 4.38 7.04
C TYR A 96 -5.82 3.91 6.68
N PRO A 97 -6.88 4.69 7.02
CA PRO A 97 -6.85 5.90 7.84
C PRO A 97 -6.54 5.60 9.33
N SER A 98 -6.70 4.34 9.75
CA SER A 98 -6.36 3.87 11.09
C SER A 98 -6.04 2.37 11.09
N LEU A 99 -5.46 1.87 12.19
CA LEU A 99 -5.30 0.43 12.40
C LEU A 99 -6.67 -0.27 12.47
N LYS A 100 -7.66 0.33 13.14
CA LYS A 100 -9.03 -0.20 13.25
C LYS A 100 -9.68 -0.40 11.89
N ALA A 101 -9.50 0.53 10.95
CA ALA A 101 -10.03 0.42 9.59
C ALA A 101 -9.43 -0.78 8.82
N ASN A 102 -8.18 -1.15 9.13
CA ASN A 102 -7.47 -2.26 8.49
C ASN A 102 -7.65 -3.61 9.22
N THR A 103 -8.18 -3.61 10.45
CA THR A 103 -8.45 -4.83 11.22
C THR A 103 -9.59 -5.64 10.60
N LEU A 104 -9.32 -6.89 10.25
CA LEU A 104 -10.35 -7.83 9.79
C LEU A 104 -11.34 -8.15 10.92
N PRO A 105 -12.64 -8.36 10.61
CA PRO A 105 -13.64 -8.58 11.62
C PRO A 105 -13.49 -9.98 12.21
N THR A 106 -13.79 -10.13 13.51
CA THR A 106 -13.84 -11.42 14.19
C THR A 106 -15.27 -11.74 14.60
N ASN A 107 -15.62 -13.02 14.67
CA ASN A 107 -16.87 -13.50 15.30
C ASN A 107 -18.17 -12.81 14.83
N GLY A 108 -18.27 -12.41 13.57
CA GLY A 108 -19.46 -11.74 13.02
C GLY A 108 -19.55 -10.24 13.26
N GLU A 109 -18.46 -9.59 13.70
CA GLU A 109 -18.35 -8.13 13.77
C GLU A 109 -18.67 -7.48 12.41
N LYS A 110 -19.48 -6.41 12.43
CA LYS A 110 -19.72 -5.60 11.23
C LYS A 110 -18.53 -4.69 10.98
N LEU A 111 -18.00 -4.75 9.76
CA LEU A 111 -17.00 -3.80 9.29
C LEU A 111 -17.61 -2.39 9.12
N GLY A 112 -16.81 -1.36 9.41
CA GLY A 112 -17.19 0.04 9.17
C GLY A 112 -17.19 0.40 7.68
N ASP A 113 -17.70 1.59 7.36
CA ASP A 113 -17.71 2.08 5.97
C ASP A 113 -16.29 2.39 5.44
N ASP A 114 -15.42 2.84 6.34
CA ASP A 114 -14.01 3.19 6.13
C ASP A 114 -13.06 1.97 6.13
N ARG A 115 -13.60 0.76 6.30
CA ARG A 115 -12.87 -0.51 6.28
C ARG A 115 -11.90 -0.60 5.09
N ILE A 116 -10.79 -1.29 5.29
CA ILE A 116 -9.82 -1.69 4.28
C ILE A 116 -9.54 -3.17 4.47
N VAL A 117 -9.98 -4.02 3.55
CA VAL A 117 -9.66 -5.45 3.62
C VAL A 117 -8.29 -5.69 3.00
N SER A 118 -8.14 -5.49 1.69
CA SER A 118 -6.93 -5.87 0.96
C SER A 118 -6.69 -4.92 -0.21
N THR A 119 -5.74 -4.00 -0.06
CA THR A 119 -5.43 -2.97 -1.06
C THR A 119 -4.33 -3.42 -2.01
N PHE A 120 -4.65 -3.48 -3.30
CA PHE A 120 -3.68 -3.85 -4.35
C PHE A 120 -2.97 -2.64 -4.98
N ARG A 121 -3.71 -1.55 -5.20
CA ARG A 121 -3.21 -0.32 -5.81
C ARG A 121 -3.89 0.88 -5.17
N VAL A 122 -3.16 1.98 -5.18
CA VAL A 122 -3.62 3.31 -4.80
C VAL A 122 -3.17 4.31 -5.86
N GLU A 123 -3.92 5.39 -6.01
CA GLU A 123 -3.55 6.54 -6.84
C GLU A 123 -3.93 7.82 -6.10
N VAL A 124 -3.12 8.87 -6.25
CA VAL A 124 -3.37 10.20 -5.70
C VAL A 124 -3.70 11.14 -6.84
N ASP A 125 -4.88 11.73 -6.84
CA ASP A 125 -5.30 12.64 -7.91
C ASP A 125 -4.96 14.12 -7.65
N ALA A 126 -5.20 14.95 -8.67
CA ALA A 126 -4.95 16.38 -8.63
C ALA A 126 -5.86 17.17 -7.65
N CYS A 127 -6.85 16.51 -7.02
CA CYS A 127 -7.78 17.10 -6.07
C CYS A 127 -7.46 16.71 -4.62
N ASP A 128 -6.23 16.25 -4.34
CA ASP A 128 -5.82 15.71 -3.03
C ASP A 128 -6.70 14.54 -2.55
N ARG A 129 -7.15 13.66 -3.46
CA ARG A 129 -7.90 12.44 -3.09
C ARG A 129 -7.07 11.18 -3.28
N LEU A 130 -7.14 10.28 -2.31
CA LEU A 130 -6.57 8.93 -2.41
C LEU A 130 -7.64 7.97 -2.92
N TRP A 131 -7.41 7.42 -4.11
CA TRP A 131 -8.19 6.35 -4.68
C TRP A 131 -7.56 5.01 -4.28
N VAL A 132 -8.37 4.09 -3.80
CA VAL A 132 -7.94 2.83 -3.20
C VAL A 132 -8.74 1.69 -3.84
N MET A 133 -8.03 0.73 -4.42
CA MET A 133 -8.61 -0.51 -4.93
C MET A 133 -8.57 -1.57 -3.82
N ASP A 134 -9.69 -1.73 -3.10
CA ASP A 134 -9.88 -2.74 -2.06
C ASP A 134 -10.55 -3.97 -2.67
N THR A 135 -9.92 -5.15 -2.56
CA THR A 135 -10.46 -6.39 -3.15
C THR A 135 -11.56 -7.03 -2.28
N GLY A 136 -11.66 -6.65 -1.01
CA GLY A 136 -12.55 -7.32 -0.06
C GLY A 136 -12.17 -8.76 0.29
N LEU A 137 -11.03 -9.28 -0.20
CA LEU A 137 -10.60 -10.67 -0.12
C LEU A 137 -9.25 -10.79 0.60
N ALA A 138 -9.20 -11.61 1.65
CA ALA A 138 -8.00 -11.90 2.44
C ALA A 138 -7.51 -13.35 2.22
N ASP A 139 -6.27 -13.63 2.66
CA ASP A 139 -5.57 -14.92 2.51
C ASP A 139 -5.70 -15.54 1.11
N ILE A 140 -5.48 -14.72 0.08
CA ILE A 140 -5.77 -15.04 -1.34
C ILE A 140 -5.02 -16.29 -1.85
N LEU A 141 -3.85 -16.60 -1.28
CA LEU A 141 -3.03 -17.79 -1.61
C LEU A 141 -3.19 -18.93 -0.58
N GLY A 142 -4.12 -18.79 0.37
CA GLY A 142 -4.45 -19.76 1.41
C GLY A 142 -5.93 -20.14 1.34
N SER A 143 -6.74 -19.77 2.34
CA SER A 143 -8.18 -20.11 2.39
C SER A 143 -9.08 -19.29 1.45
N GLY A 144 -8.68 -18.05 1.11
CA GLY A 144 -9.49 -17.14 0.30
C GLY A 144 -10.73 -16.59 1.03
N ASP A 145 -10.50 -15.78 2.07
CA ASP A 145 -11.55 -15.26 2.95
C ASP A 145 -12.19 -13.97 2.39
N GLN A 146 -13.36 -14.10 1.76
CA GLN A 146 -14.12 -12.96 1.23
C GLN A 146 -14.86 -12.22 2.36
N HIS A 147 -14.36 -11.06 2.76
CA HIS A 147 -14.94 -10.26 3.84
C HIS A 147 -15.97 -9.21 3.40
N SER A 148 -15.80 -8.52 2.25
CA SER A 148 -16.64 -7.32 2.03
C SER A 148 -16.82 -6.78 0.59
N LYS A 149 -16.76 -7.64 -0.44
CA LYS A 149 -16.72 -7.32 -1.89
C LYS A 149 -15.52 -6.45 -2.34
N PRO A 150 -15.19 -6.47 -3.66
CA PRO A 150 -14.31 -5.48 -4.24
C PRO A 150 -14.98 -4.10 -4.34
N ALA A 151 -14.22 -3.05 -4.11
CA ALA A 151 -14.69 -1.68 -4.08
C ALA A 151 -13.62 -0.66 -4.46
N LEU A 152 -14.05 0.44 -5.08
CA LEU A 152 -13.28 1.66 -5.21
C LEU A 152 -13.59 2.57 -4.02
N VAL A 153 -12.58 2.82 -3.19
CA VAL A 153 -12.69 3.63 -1.96
C VAL A 153 -11.92 4.94 -2.17
N VAL A 154 -12.49 6.06 -1.76
CA VAL A 154 -11.94 7.41 -1.97
C VAL A 154 -11.86 8.13 -0.63
N PHE A 155 -10.66 8.59 -0.28
CA PHE A 155 -10.40 9.41 0.91
C PHE A 155 -9.99 10.83 0.52
N ASP A 156 -10.40 11.82 1.30
CA ASP A 156 -9.82 13.17 1.28
C ASP A 156 -8.51 13.16 2.08
N LEU A 157 -7.39 13.47 1.42
CA LEU A 157 -6.08 13.46 2.07
C LEU A 157 -5.83 14.64 2.99
N ASN A 158 -6.62 15.72 2.90
CA ASN A 158 -6.51 16.88 3.78
C ASN A 158 -7.21 16.65 5.13
N THR A 159 -8.22 15.78 5.18
CA THR A 159 -8.94 15.43 6.43
C THR A 159 -8.75 13.99 6.88
N ASP A 160 -8.13 13.14 6.06
CA ASP A 160 -7.98 11.69 6.23
C ASP A 160 -9.32 10.94 6.41
N ARG A 161 -10.40 11.48 5.82
CA ARG A 161 -11.77 10.95 5.92
C ARG A 161 -12.23 10.27 4.65
N LEU A 162 -13.06 9.24 4.82
CA LEU A 162 -13.78 8.59 3.73
C LEU A 162 -14.72 9.61 3.05
N LEU A 163 -14.55 9.80 1.74
CA LEU A 163 -15.49 10.53 0.89
C LEU A 163 -16.53 9.59 0.27
N ARG A 164 -16.09 8.41 -0.19
CA ARG A 164 -16.96 7.45 -0.89
C ARG A 164 -16.37 6.04 -0.83
N ARG A 165 -17.25 5.05 -0.64
CA ARG A 165 -17.00 3.65 -1.00
C ARG A 165 -18.00 3.28 -2.09
N TYR A 166 -17.51 2.85 -3.25
CA TYR A 166 -18.32 2.28 -4.32
C TYR A 166 -17.99 0.80 -4.43
N GLU A 167 -18.87 -0.05 -3.88
CA GLU A 167 -18.79 -1.49 -4.10
C GLU A 167 -19.14 -1.81 -5.55
N PHE A 168 -18.31 -2.61 -6.21
CA PHE A 168 -18.58 -3.00 -7.59
C PHE A 168 -19.79 -3.91 -7.67
N LYS A 169 -20.56 -3.70 -8.74
CA LYS A 169 -21.67 -4.54 -9.14
C LYS A 169 -21.21 -5.54 -10.21
N PRO A 170 -21.99 -6.58 -10.54
CA PRO A 170 -21.63 -7.50 -11.61
C PRO A 170 -21.33 -6.82 -12.95
N GLU A 171 -22.06 -5.76 -13.30
CA GLU A 171 -21.83 -5.01 -14.55
C GLU A 171 -20.55 -4.15 -14.57
N ASP A 172 -19.93 -3.89 -13.42
CA ASP A 172 -18.64 -3.19 -13.31
C ASP A 172 -17.44 -4.15 -13.50
N LEU A 173 -17.70 -5.47 -13.48
CA LEU A 173 -16.70 -6.52 -13.48
C LEU A 173 -16.66 -7.26 -14.82
N LYS A 174 -15.49 -7.84 -15.13
CA LYS A 174 -15.29 -8.70 -16.29
C LYS A 174 -15.00 -10.12 -15.79
N ASP A 175 -15.72 -11.11 -16.29
CA ASP A 175 -15.65 -12.53 -15.89
C ASP A 175 -14.22 -13.11 -15.79
N SER A 176 -13.27 -12.58 -16.57
CA SER A 176 -11.86 -12.99 -16.57
C SER A 176 -10.96 -12.13 -15.65
N SER A 177 -11.52 -11.40 -14.70
CA SER A 177 -10.80 -10.50 -13.79
C SER A 177 -10.47 -11.18 -12.46
N PHE A 178 -9.61 -10.56 -11.66
CA PHE A 178 -9.31 -11.01 -10.29
C PHE A 178 -10.52 -10.89 -9.33
N PHE A 179 -11.61 -10.26 -9.76
CA PHE A 179 -12.77 -9.93 -8.93
C PHE A 179 -14.01 -10.78 -9.22
N CYS A 180 -13.88 -11.82 -10.05
CA CYS A 180 -14.95 -12.70 -10.50
C CYS A 180 -14.77 -14.13 -9.98
#